data_AF-M2U386-F1
#
_entry.id   AF-M2U386-F1
#
_cell.length_a   1.000
_cell.length_b   1.000
_cell.length_c   1.000
_cell.angle_alpha   90.00
_cell.angle_beta   90.00
_cell.angle_gamma   90.00
#
_symmetry.space_group_name_H-M   'P 1'
#
loop_
_entity.id
_entity.type
_entity.pdbx_description
1 polymer ?
#
loop_
_entity_poly.entity_id
_entity_poly.type
_entity_poly.pdbx_seq_one_letter_code
_entity_poly.pdbx_strand_id
1 'polypeptide(L)'
;MYFLILPLFVISILYSRDGPLGPIDKARYLAAAYLFGMFWSHFYDRLEAWARRWWPLLFSIGAVGFALVLWNDKADLPYDFQMVQKLAWAPVFLVALDAIKHRVGTRLDYIAEVSFGIFFVHAYFIAAFKVAYTYVLTGELGGGSEAAILPGTPIFFLGYVALVLIFSLALIRLSQLTFKRNSRMVVGA
;
A
#
# COMPACT_ATOMS: atom_id res chain seq x y z
N MET A 1 -23.12 6.16 7.45
CA MET A 1 -21.81 6.25 6.78
C MET A 1 -21.36 4.91 6.18
N TYR A 2 -21.38 3.79 6.91
CA TYR A 2 -20.84 2.51 6.41
C TYR A 2 -21.56 1.89 5.19
N PHE A 3 -22.81 2.25 4.92
CA PHE A 3 -23.52 1.83 3.69
C PHE A 3 -22.86 2.36 2.40
N LEU A 4 -22.04 3.41 2.47
CA LEU A 4 -21.29 3.93 1.33
C LEU A 4 -20.08 3.06 0.96
N ILE A 5 -19.66 2.13 1.83
CA ILE A 5 -18.49 1.27 1.59
C ILE A 5 -18.72 0.36 0.38
N LEU A 6 -19.87 -0.31 0.33
CA LEU A 6 -20.22 -1.23 -0.76
C LEU A 6 -20.24 -0.54 -2.14
N PRO A 7 -20.97 0.57 -2.36
CA PRO A 7 -20.94 1.25 -3.65
C PRO A 7 -19.55 1.79 -3.98
N LEU A 8 -18.78 2.28 -2.99
CA LEU A 8 -17.41 2.73 -3.24
C LEU A 8 -16.47 1.60 -3.62
N PHE A 9 -16.66 0.38 -3.10
CA PHE A 9 -15.92 -0.79 -3.55
C PHE A 9 -16.26 -1.17 -4.98
N VAL A 10 -17.56 -1.20 -5.33
CA VAL A 10 -17.97 -1.48 -6.71
C VAL A 10 -17.35 -0.45 -7.65
N ILE A 11 -17.43 0.84 -7.32
CA ILE A 11 -16.79 1.91 -8.11
C ILE A 11 -15.28 1.71 -8.19
N SER A 12 -14.61 1.32 -7.10
CA SER A 12 -13.15 1.10 -7.08
C SER A 12 -12.71 -0.11 -7.91
N ILE A 13 -13.56 -1.13 -8.04
CA ILE A 13 -13.30 -2.31 -8.87
C ILE A 13 -13.58 -2.00 -10.35
N LEU A 14 -14.67 -1.28 -10.64
CA LEU A 14 -15.04 -0.90 -12.00
C LEU A 14 -14.08 0.15 -12.58
N TYR A 15 -13.61 1.06 -11.74
CA TYR A 15 -12.75 2.14 -12.16
C TYR A 15 -11.43 2.04 -11.40
N SER A 16 -10.44 1.48 -12.09
CA SER A 16 -9.06 1.24 -11.62
C SER A 16 -8.44 2.44 -10.90
N ARG A 17 -7.45 2.14 -10.05
CA ARG A 17 -6.63 3.13 -9.34
C ARG A 17 -6.04 4.20 -10.26
N ASP A 18 -5.64 3.82 -11.47
CA ASP A 18 -4.94 4.68 -12.43
C ASP A 18 -5.85 5.05 -13.63
N GLY A 19 -7.10 5.41 -13.34
CA GLY A 19 -8.06 5.82 -14.37
C GLY A 19 -7.80 7.21 -15.00
N PRO A 20 -8.68 7.64 -15.93
CA PRO A 20 -8.48 8.84 -16.75
C PRO A 20 -8.60 10.17 -15.98
N LEU A 21 -9.19 10.18 -14.77
CA LEU A 21 -9.35 11.39 -13.94
C LEU A 21 -8.13 11.62 -13.02
N GLY A 22 -7.06 10.83 -13.18
CA GLY A 22 -5.78 11.07 -12.52
C GLY A 22 -5.86 11.00 -10.98
N PRO A 23 -5.49 12.06 -10.24
CA PRO A 23 -5.49 12.04 -8.77
C PRO A 23 -6.84 11.72 -8.14
N ILE A 24 -7.95 12.06 -8.81
CA ILE A 24 -9.31 11.81 -8.31
C ILE A 24 -9.60 10.30 -8.27
N ASP A 25 -9.10 9.56 -9.26
CA ASP A 25 -9.28 8.11 -9.34
C ASP A 25 -8.52 7.38 -8.22
N LYS A 26 -7.35 7.91 -7.86
CA LYS A 26 -6.60 7.45 -6.69
C LYS A 26 -7.33 7.78 -5.39
N ALA A 27 -7.88 8.98 -5.28
CA ALA A 27 -8.60 9.42 -4.09
C ALA A 27 -9.83 8.55 -3.83
N ARG A 28 -10.67 8.26 -4.85
CA ARG A 28 -11.84 7.37 -4.68
C ARG A 28 -11.44 5.94 -4.29
N TYR A 29 -10.38 5.42 -4.91
CA TYR A 29 -9.89 4.06 -4.67
C TYR A 29 -9.39 3.94 -3.22
N LEU A 30 -8.60 4.92 -2.78
CA LEU A 30 -8.08 4.97 -1.41
C LEU A 30 -9.17 5.26 -0.38
N ALA A 31 -10.18 6.08 -0.72
CA ALA A 31 -11.29 6.37 0.18
C ALA A 31 -12.07 5.11 0.55
N ALA A 32 -12.30 4.21 -0.40
CA ALA A 32 -12.98 2.94 -0.13
C ALA A 32 -12.17 2.07 0.84
N ALA A 33 -10.86 1.93 0.62
CA ALA A 33 -9.96 1.21 1.52
C ALA A 33 -9.86 1.86 2.91
N TYR A 34 -9.88 3.19 2.99
CA TYR A 34 -9.84 3.92 4.26
C TYR A 34 -11.12 3.73 5.08
N LEU A 35 -12.30 3.86 4.44
CA LEU A 35 -13.58 3.61 5.09
C LEU A 35 -13.69 2.16 5.58
N PHE A 36 -13.17 1.20 4.81
CA PHE A 36 -13.06 -0.19 5.23
C PHE A 36 -12.22 -0.35 6.50
N GLY A 37 -11.04 0.29 6.54
CA GLY A 37 -10.19 0.31 7.72
C GLY A 37 -10.93 0.88 8.95
N MET A 38 -11.63 2.01 8.80
CA MET A 38 -12.41 2.59 9.89
C MET A 38 -13.56 1.70 10.35
N PHE A 39 -14.26 1.05 9.42
CA PHE A 39 -15.29 0.06 9.76
C PHE A 39 -14.68 -1.12 10.53
N TRP A 40 -13.54 -1.62 10.07
CA TRP A 40 -12.81 -2.70 10.74
C TRP A 40 -12.40 -2.32 12.16
N SER A 41 -11.81 -1.13 12.34
CA SER A 41 -11.42 -0.63 13.65
C SER A 41 -12.60 -0.43 14.60
N HIS A 42 -13.76 0.01 14.09
CA HIS A 42 -14.94 0.22 14.92
C HIS A 42 -15.56 -1.09 15.42
N PHE A 43 -15.54 -2.16 14.61
CA PHE A 43 -16.10 -3.47 14.95
C PHE A 43 -15.01 -4.55 15.16
N TYR A 44 -13.84 -4.14 15.62
CA TYR A 44 -12.62 -4.95 15.65
C TYR A 44 -12.84 -6.33 16.29
N ASP A 45 -13.36 -6.40 17.51
CA ASP A 45 -13.50 -7.66 18.25
C ASP A 45 -14.36 -8.70 17.49
N ARG A 46 -15.45 -8.24 16.87
CA ARG A 46 -16.37 -9.13 16.12
C ARG A 46 -15.77 -9.57 14.80
N LEU A 47 -15.13 -8.64 14.09
CA LEU A 47 -14.56 -8.88 12.77
C LEU A 47 -13.27 -9.70 12.85
N GLU A 48 -12.49 -9.54 13.90
CA GLU A 48 -11.31 -10.35 14.16
C GLU A 48 -11.69 -11.81 14.42
N ALA A 49 -12.68 -12.07 15.29
CA ALA A 49 -13.17 -13.43 15.53
C ALA A 49 -13.72 -14.07 14.25
N TRP A 50 -14.43 -13.28 13.43
CA TRP A 50 -14.91 -13.73 12.12
C TRP A 50 -13.75 -14.05 11.16
N ALA A 51 -12.74 -13.18 11.07
CA ALA A 51 -11.58 -13.40 10.23
C ALA A 51 -10.77 -14.63 10.67
N ARG A 52 -10.60 -14.85 11.98
CA ARG A 52 -9.95 -16.05 12.52
C ARG A 52 -10.67 -17.33 12.10
N ARG A 53 -12.00 -17.31 12.02
CA ARG A 53 -12.79 -18.46 11.57
C ARG A 53 -12.69 -18.68 10.06
N TRP A 54 -12.70 -17.60 9.27
CA TRP A 54 -12.81 -17.65 7.81
C TRP A 54 -11.50 -17.32 7.09
N TRP A 55 -10.36 -17.30 7.78
CA TRP A 55 -9.07 -16.95 7.19
C TRP A 55 -8.71 -17.78 5.95
N PRO A 56 -9.01 -19.10 5.84
CA PRO A 56 -8.66 -19.86 4.64
C PRO A 56 -9.44 -19.34 3.43
N LEU A 57 -10.75 -19.07 3.62
CA LEU A 57 -11.61 -18.53 2.58
C LEU A 57 -11.15 -17.13 2.15
N LEU A 58 -10.85 -16.25 3.11
CA LEU A 58 -10.34 -14.91 2.83
C LEU A 58 -8.99 -14.97 2.09
N PHE A 59 -8.10 -15.87 2.51
CA PHE A 59 -6.83 -16.07 1.84
C PHE A 59 -7.02 -16.55 0.40
N SER A 60 -7.91 -17.52 0.17
CA SER A 60 -8.26 -18.03 -1.16
C SER A 60 -8.86 -16.94 -2.05
N ILE A 61 -9.80 -16.13 -1.54
CA ILE A 61 -10.38 -15.00 -2.29
C ILE A 61 -9.29 -14.01 -2.68
N GLY A 62 -8.39 -13.66 -1.76
CA GLY A 62 -7.30 -12.75 -2.08
C GLY A 62 -6.26 -13.36 -3.03
N ALA A 63 -6.02 -14.67 -2.97
CA ALA A 63 -5.14 -15.38 -3.90
C ALA A 63 -5.73 -15.41 -5.33
N VAL A 64 -7.04 -15.66 -5.44
CA VAL A 64 -7.77 -15.54 -6.72
C VAL A 64 -7.71 -14.10 -7.22
N GLY A 65 -7.98 -13.12 -6.35
CA GLY A 65 -7.86 -11.69 -6.69
C GLY A 65 -6.46 -11.35 -7.20
N PHE A 66 -5.40 -11.84 -6.54
CA PHE A 66 -4.01 -11.64 -6.98
C PHE A 66 -3.73 -12.30 -8.34
N ALA A 67 -4.17 -13.54 -8.54
CA ALA A 67 -4.03 -14.23 -9.83
C ALA A 67 -4.76 -13.47 -10.95
N LEU A 68 -5.94 -12.92 -10.67
CA LEU A 68 -6.71 -12.10 -11.60
C LEU A 68 -6.02 -10.77 -11.89
N VAL A 69 -5.33 -10.15 -10.92
CA VAL A 69 -4.50 -8.96 -11.17
C VAL A 69 -3.36 -9.29 -12.14
N LEU A 70 -2.66 -10.41 -11.92
CA LEU A 70 -1.58 -10.84 -12.81
C LEU A 70 -2.07 -11.24 -14.20
N TRP A 71 -3.28 -11.80 -14.28
CA TRP A 71 -3.93 -12.12 -15.54
C TRP A 71 -4.40 -10.86 -16.27
N ASN A 72 -4.96 -9.90 -15.54
CA ASN A 72 -5.48 -8.65 -16.09
C ASN A 72 -4.40 -7.89 -16.86
N ASP A 73 -3.18 -7.85 -16.30
CA ASP A 73 -2.00 -7.25 -16.94
C ASP A 73 -1.69 -7.84 -18.33
N LYS A 74 -2.17 -9.05 -18.63
CA LYS A 74 -2.00 -9.73 -19.92
C LYS A 74 -3.24 -9.72 -20.80
N ALA A 75 -4.43 -9.59 -20.21
CA ALA A 75 -5.70 -9.84 -20.89
C ALA A 75 -6.61 -8.62 -21.01
N ASP A 76 -6.18 -7.46 -20.50
CA ASP A 76 -6.89 -6.18 -20.60
C ASP A 76 -8.36 -6.28 -20.15
N LEU A 77 -8.58 -6.90 -18.99
CA LEU A 77 -9.90 -7.01 -18.38
C LEU A 77 -10.37 -5.62 -17.91
N PRO A 78 -11.67 -5.32 -18.02
CA PRO A 78 -12.20 -4.00 -17.69
C PRO A 78 -12.29 -3.71 -16.17
N TYR A 79 -11.73 -4.56 -15.32
CA TYR A 79 -11.91 -4.52 -13.86
C TYR A 79 -10.58 -4.56 -13.10
N ASP A 80 -10.47 -3.77 -12.03
CA ASP A 80 -9.33 -3.76 -11.12
C ASP A 80 -9.56 -4.71 -9.93
N PHE A 81 -8.95 -5.89 -10.02
CA PHE A 81 -9.02 -6.91 -8.97
C PHE A 81 -8.08 -6.64 -7.79
N GLN A 82 -7.27 -5.57 -7.81
CA GLN A 82 -6.40 -5.22 -6.67
C GLN A 82 -7.21 -4.89 -5.43
N MET A 83 -8.40 -4.29 -5.58
CA MET A 83 -9.25 -3.98 -4.44
C MET A 83 -9.76 -5.26 -3.79
N VAL A 84 -10.21 -6.24 -4.58
CA VAL A 84 -10.68 -7.55 -4.07
C VAL A 84 -9.56 -8.23 -3.29
N GLN A 85 -8.36 -8.28 -3.86
CA GLN A 85 -7.18 -8.83 -3.20
C GLN A 85 -6.92 -8.14 -1.85
N LYS A 86 -6.86 -6.79 -1.83
CA LYS A 86 -6.54 -6.00 -0.64
C LYS A 86 -7.59 -6.19 0.47
N LEU A 87 -8.87 -6.17 0.11
CA LEU A 87 -9.97 -6.35 1.07
C LEU A 87 -9.98 -7.73 1.71
N ALA A 88 -9.61 -8.77 0.96
CA ALA A 88 -9.57 -10.13 1.46
C ALA A 88 -8.33 -10.40 2.31
N TRP A 89 -7.15 -9.91 1.88
CA TRP A 89 -5.90 -10.17 2.59
C TRP A 89 -5.65 -9.25 3.78
N ALA A 90 -6.20 -8.03 3.83
CA ALA A 90 -6.01 -7.15 4.98
C ALA A 90 -6.46 -7.80 6.31
N PRO A 91 -7.68 -8.37 6.44
CA PRO A 91 -8.07 -9.13 7.62
C PRO A 91 -7.17 -10.32 7.94
N VAL A 92 -6.71 -11.05 6.91
CA VAL A 92 -5.83 -12.21 7.08
C VAL A 92 -4.49 -11.78 7.67
N PHE A 93 -3.92 -10.68 7.17
CA PHE A 93 -2.68 -10.14 7.72
C PHE A 93 -2.87 -9.62 9.14
N LEU A 94 -4.00 -9.00 9.47
CA LEU A 94 -4.28 -8.58 10.85
C LEU A 94 -4.32 -9.78 11.81
N VAL A 95 -5.01 -10.85 11.43
CA VAL A 95 -5.05 -12.10 12.21
C VAL A 95 -3.67 -12.73 12.34
N ALA A 96 -2.89 -12.77 11.25
CA ALA A 96 -1.53 -13.30 11.26
C ALA A 96 -0.60 -12.47 12.16
N LEU A 97 -0.70 -11.14 12.10
CA LEU A 97 0.07 -10.21 12.93
C LEU A 97 -0.28 -10.36 14.41
N ASP A 98 -1.55 -10.49 14.76
CA ASP A 98 -1.94 -10.73 16.15
C ASP A 98 -1.43 -12.09 16.65
N ALA A 99 -1.50 -13.13 15.81
CA ALA A 99 -0.97 -14.45 16.15
C ALA A 99 0.54 -14.43 16.45
N ILE A 100 1.33 -13.55 15.84
CA ILE A 100 2.77 -13.42 16.11
C ILE A 100 3.13 -12.32 17.11
N LYS A 101 2.17 -11.47 17.51
CA LYS A 101 2.37 -10.32 18.40
C LYS A 101 3.07 -10.73 19.70
N HIS A 102 2.70 -11.87 20.28
CA HIS A 102 3.32 -12.39 21.50
C HIS A 102 4.82 -12.72 21.33
N ARG A 103 5.28 -13.06 20.12
CA ARG A 103 6.70 -13.35 19.81
C ARG A 103 7.50 -12.10 19.47
N VAL A 104 6.87 -11.17 18.77
CA VAL A 104 7.54 -9.94 18.28
C VAL A 104 7.56 -8.84 19.34
N GLY A 105 6.58 -8.83 20.24
CA GLY A 105 6.47 -7.87 21.34
C GLY A 105 6.37 -6.43 20.84
N THR A 106 7.00 -5.51 21.57
CA THR A 106 6.98 -4.07 21.31
C THR A 106 7.67 -3.64 20.01
N ARG A 107 8.41 -4.55 19.36
CA ARG A 107 9.02 -4.26 18.04
C ARG A 107 7.94 -4.05 16.98
N LEU A 108 6.78 -4.69 17.12
CA LEU A 108 5.67 -4.53 16.20
C LEU A 108 5.10 -3.10 16.25
N ASP A 109 5.06 -2.48 17.43
CA ASP A 109 4.59 -1.11 17.62
C ASP A 109 5.51 -0.12 16.88
N TYR A 110 6.83 -0.32 17.01
CA TYR A 110 7.82 0.48 16.27
C TYR A 110 7.69 0.30 14.75
N ILE A 111 7.53 -0.95 14.28
CA ILE A 111 7.32 -1.23 12.85
C ILE A 111 6.05 -0.54 12.36
N ALA A 112 4.95 -0.59 13.11
CA ALA A 112 3.69 0.05 12.75
C ALA A 112 3.83 1.58 12.63
N GLU A 113 4.48 2.22 13.61
CA GLU A 113 4.72 3.66 13.62
C GLU A 113 5.55 4.10 12.40
N VAL A 114 6.66 3.40 12.15
CA VAL A 114 7.54 3.72 11.04
C VAL A 114 6.91 3.40 9.69
N SER A 115 6.16 2.30 9.58
CA SER A 115 5.47 1.91 8.34
C SER A 115 4.45 2.96 7.90
N PHE A 116 3.76 3.58 8.87
CA PHE A 116 2.84 4.67 8.59
C PHE A 116 3.58 5.89 8.02
N GLY A 117 4.75 6.24 8.57
CA GLY A 117 5.57 7.31 7.99
C GLY A 117 6.08 7.00 6.59
N ILE A 118 6.56 5.77 6.37
CA ILE A 118 7.03 5.30 5.06
C ILE A 118 5.91 5.41 4.02
N PHE A 119 4.67 5.08 4.39
CA PHE A 119 3.51 5.19 3.49
C PHE A 119 3.36 6.59 2.87
N PHE A 120 3.67 7.67 3.59
CA PHE A 120 3.60 9.02 3.03
C PHE A 120 4.82 9.41 2.19
N VAL A 121 6.02 9.01 2.61
CA VAL A 121 7.26 9.54 2.01
C VAL A 121 7.81 8.68 0.87
N HIS A 122 7.53 7.37 0.85
CA HIS A 122 8.15 6.42 -0.09
C HIS A 122 7.89 6.77 -1.56
N ALA A 123 6.70 7.28 -1.90
CA ALA A 123 6.35 7.64 -3.27
C ALA A 123 7.25 8.74 -3.84
N TYR A 124 7.68 9.70 -3.01
CA TYR A 124 8.62 10.74 -3.42
C TYR A 124 10.00 10.18 -3.71
N PHE A 125 10.49 9.24 -2.88
CA PHE A 125 11.76 8.56 -3.14
C PHE A 125 11.70 7.67 -4.37
N ILE A 126 10.58 6.97 -4.59
CA ILE A 126 10.35 6.19 -5.81
C ILE A 126 10.48 7.09 -7.04
N ALA A 127 9.77 8.23 -7.05
CA ALA A 127 9.81 9.20 -8.15
C ALA A 127 11.21 9.80 -8.33
N ALA A 128 11.85 10.24 -7.25
CA ALA A 128 13.17 10.84 -7.28
C ALA A 128 14.23 9.87 -7.83
N PHE A 129 14.23 8.61 -7.39
CA PHE A 129 15.16 7.62 -7.91
C PHE A 129 14.90 7.25 -9.35
N LYS A 130 13.64 7.23 -9.81
CA LYS A 130 13.33 7.03 -11.23
C LYS A 130 13.89 8.17 -12.08
N VAL A 131 13.70 9.42 -11.67
CA VAL A 131 14.23 10.59 -12.37
C VAL A 131 15.76 10.56 -12.39
N ALA A 132 16.39 10.32 -11.23
CA ALA A 132 17.84 10.24 -11.13
C ALA A 132 18.43 9.12 -12.00
N TYR A 133 17.82 7.93 -11.99
CA TYR A 133 18.25 6.81 -12.82
C TYR A 133 18.12 7.13 -14.32
N THR A 134 17.01 7.74 -14.73
CA THR A 134 16.79 8.17 -16.13
C THR A 134 17.85 9.18 -16.55
N TYR A 135 18.10 10.18 -15.72
CA TYR A 135 19.11 11.22 -15.98
C TYR A 135 20.52 10.64 -16.11
N VAL A 136 20.90 9.70 -15.24
CA VAL A 136 22.21 9.05 -15.29
C VAL A 136 22.39 8.22 -16.58
N LEU A 137 21.33 7.58 -17.07
CA LEU A 137 21.39 6.75 -18.27
C LEU A 137 21.29 7.54 -19.58
N THR A 138 20.41 8.54 -19.62
CA THR A 138 20.03 9.23 -20.86
C THR A 138 20.61 10.63 -20.97
N GLY A 139 21.10 11.20 -19.87
CA GLY A 139 21.52 12.62 -19.81
C GLY A 139 20.36 13.61 -19.79
N GLU A 140 19.11 13.13 -19.90
CA GLU A 140 17.91 13.96 -19.96
C GLU A 140 17.07 13.82 -18.69
N LEU A 141 16.44 14.91 -18.27
CA LEU A 141 15.42 14.88 -17.24
C LEU A 141 14.15 14.31 -17.87
N GLY A 142 13.96 13.00 -17.76
CA GLY A 142 12.79 12.32 -18.29
C GLY A 142 11.48 13.00 -17.84
N GLY A 143 10.62 13.27 -18.82
CA GLY A 143 9.28 13.81 -18.59
C GLY A 143 8.49 12.86 -17.69
N GLY A 144 7.95 13.39 -16.60
CA GLY A 144 7.25 12.61 -15.58
C GLY A 144 6.21 11.66 -16.19
N SER A 145 6.18 10.45 -15.64
CA SER A 145 5.30 9.30 -15.94
C SER A 145 5.72 8.31 -17.02
N GLU A 146 6.60 8.67 -17.96
CA GLU A 146 7.12 7.70 -18.94
C GLU A 146 8.37 7.01 -18.39
N ALA A 147 8.23 5.71 -18.18
CA ALA A 147 9.04 4.94 -17.26
C ALA A 147 10.50 4.79 -17.70
N ALA A 148 11.43 5.18 -16.83
CA ALA A 148 12.64 4.37 -16.70
C ALA A 148 12.21 2.93 -16.43
N ILE A 149 12.46 2.05 -17.40
CA ILE A 149 12.34 0.61 -17.23
C ILE A 149 13.49 0.21 -16.30
N LEU A 150 13.24 0.26 -14.99
CA LEU A 150 14.13 -0.38 -14.03
C LEU A 150 14.24 -1.86 -14.43
N PRO A 151 15.46 -2.45 -14.46
CA PRO A 151 15.62 -3.85 -14.81
C PRO A 151 14.70 -4.72 -13.94
N GLY A 152 13.77 -5.44 -14.57
CA GLY A 152 12.73 -6.23 -13.89
C GLY A 152 13.25 -7.49 -13.19
N THR A 153 14.53 -7.54 -12.83
CA THR A 153 15.12 -8.69 -12.13
C THR A 153 14.82 -8.60 -10.62
N PRO A 154 14.63 -9.73 -9.92
CA PRO A 154 14.37 -9.73 -8.48
C PRO A 154 15.44 -9.02 -7.66
N ILE A 155 16.71 -9.11 -8.08
CA ILE A 155 17.84 -8.49 -7.38
C ILE A 155 17.75 -6.96 -7.46
N PHE A 156 17.52 -6.41 -8.65
CA PHE A 156 17.33 -4.97 -8.82
C PHE A 156 16.08 -4.48 -8.11
N PHE A 157 14.99 -5.24 -8.15
CA PHE A 157 13.77 -4.91 -7.41
C PHE A 157 14.02 -4.85 -5.90
N LEU A 158 14.65 -5.87 -5.32
CA LEU A 158 14.96 -5.91 -3.89
C LEU A 158 15.93 -4.80 -3.48
N GLY A 159 16.96 -4.54 -4.30
CA GLY A 159 17.89 -3.44 -4.07
C GLY A 159 17.20 -2.08 -4.10
N TYR A 160 16.29 -1.87 -5.07
CA TYR A 160 15.50 -0.65 -5.18
C TYR A 160 14.55 -0.46 -3.99
N VAL A 161 13.85 -1.52 -3.58
CA VAL A 161 12.99 -1.51 -2.38
C VAL A 161 13.82 -1.18 -1.14
N ALA A 162 14.96 -1.82 -0.96
CA ALA A 162 15.85 -1.55 0.17
C ALA A 162 16.32 -0.09 0.18
N LEU A 163 16.70 0.46 -0.97
CA LEU A 163 17.11 1.86 -1.11
C LEU A 163 15.98 2.82 -0.71
N VAL A 164 14.77 2.62 -1.25
CA VAL A 164 13.58 3.44 -0.91
C VAL A 164 13.29 3.37 0.58
N LEU A 165 13.38 2.17 1.19
CA LEU A 165 13.16 2.00 2.62
C LEU A 165 14.22 2.73 3.44
N ILE A 166 15.52 2.58 3.12
CA ILE A 166 16.61 3.24 3.84
C ILE A 166 16.44 4.76 3.83
N PHE A 167 16.16 5.35 2.66
CA PHE A 167 15.97 6.80 2.55
C PHE A 167 14.69 7.27 3.24
N SER A 168 13.60 6.50 3.15
CA SER A 168 12.37 6.81 3.89
C SER A 168 12.61 6.80 5.40
N LEU A 169 13.32 5.79 5.92
CA LEU A 169 13.71 5.69 7.32
C LEU A 169 14.61 6.84 7.75
N ALA A 170 15.60 7.19 6.93
CA ALA A 170 16.52 8.29 7.20
C ALA A 170 15.77 9.62 7.29
N LEU A 171 14.84 9.89 6.37
CA LEU A 171 14.03 11.10 6.40
C LEU A 171 13.10 11.16 7.61
N ILE A 172 12.45 10.04 7.95
CA ILE A 172 11.59 9.97 9.15
C ILE A 172 12.42 10.24 10.40
N ARG A 173 13.58 9.59 10.54
CA ARG A 173 14.49 9.80 11.67
C ARG A 173 15.00 11.24 11.74
N LEU A 174 15.37 11.84 10.60
CA LEU A 174 15.79 13.23 10.53
C LEU A 174 14.64 14.16 10.97
N SER A 175 13.42 13.92 10.47
CA SER A 175 12.23 14.68 10.85
C SER A 175 11.93 14.58 12.35
N GLN A 176 12.01 13.38 12.92
CA GLN A 176 11.85 13.15 14.36
C GLN A 176 12.91 13.89 15.19
N LEU A 177 14.16 13.97 14.71
CA LEU A 177 15.23 14.72 15.38
C LEU A 177 15.02 16.24 15.30
N THR A 178 14.62 16.74 14.14
CA THR A 178 14.46 18.18 13.89
C THR A 178 13.18 18.74 14.50
N PHE A 179 12.04 18.07 14.30
CA PHE A 179 10.71 18.57 14.66
C PHE A 179 10.16 17.96 15.97
N LYS A 180 10.82 16.94 16.54
CA LYS A 180 10.44 16.28 17.80
C LYS A 180 8.93 15.97 17.86
N ARG A 181 8.17 16.67 18.70
CA ARG A 181 6.72 16.49 18.88
C ARG A 181 5.90 16.76 17.62
N ASN A 182 6.40 17.57 16.70
CA ASN A 182 5.67 17.96 15.48
C ASN A 182 5.99 17.08 14.27
N SER A 183 6.90 16.10 14.39
CA SER A 183 7.27 15.21 13.26
C SER A 183 6.06 14.47 12.69
N ARG A 184 5.11 14.08 13.55
CA ARG A 184 3.85 13.45 13.18
C ARG A 184 3.00 14.30 12.23
N MET A 185 3.10 15.62 12.28
CA MET A 185 2.38 16.52 11.36
C MET A 185 3.04 16.61 9.98
N VAL A 186 4.34 16.28 9.89
CA VAL A 186 5.14 16.45 8.67
C VAL A 186 5.27 15.13 7.90
N VAL A 187 5.55 14.03 8.59
CA VAL A 187 5.80 12.72 7.98
C VAL A 187 4.88 11.63 8.51
N GLY A 188 3.91 11.94 9.36
CA GLY A 188 3.00 10.95 9.96
C GLY A 188 3.64 10.09 11.06
N ALA A 189 4.93 10.24 11.35
CA ALA A 189 5.70 9.46 12.30
C ALA A 189 6.57 10.32 13.22
#